data_AF-A0A377WPW4-F1
#
_entry.id   AF-A0A377WPW4-F1
#
_cell.length_a   1.000
_cell.length_b   1.000
_cell.length_c   1.000
_cell.angle_alpha   90.00
_cell.angle_beta   90.00
_cell.angle_gamma   90.00
#
_symmetry.space_group_name_H-M   'P 1'
#
loop_
_entity.id
_entity.type
_entity.pdbx_description
1 polymer ?
#
loop_
_entity_poly.entity_id
_entity_poly.type
_entity_poly.pdbx_seq_one_letter_code
_entity_poly.pdbx_strand_id
1 'polypeptide(L)' 'MSGMLSPELKQQIIGLAEVRDVFKSPKFGAIAGCMVTEGTIKRHNPIRVLA' A
#
# COMPACT_ATOMS: atom_id res chain seq x y z
N MET A 1 1.36 -29.69 -25.77
CA MET A 1 1.35 -28.21 -25.70
C MET A 1 1.02 -27.79 -24.26
N SER A 2 1.97 -27.95 -23.35
CA SER A 2 1.79 -27.67 -21.92
C SER A 2 2.08 -26.20 -21.64
N GLY A 3 1.41 -25.33 -22.38
CA GLY A 3 1.63 -23.90 -22.36
C GLY A 3 0.60 -23.21 -21.46
N MET A 4 1.12 -22.48 -20.48
CA MET A 4 0.56 -21.21 -20.03
C MET A 4 -0.64 -21.24 -19.07
N LEU A 5 -0.50 -21.92 -17.93
CA LEU A 5 -1.13 -21.39 -16.72
C LEU A 5 -0.20 -20.30 -16.17
N SER A 6 -0.59 -19.05 -16.38
CA SER A 6 0.04 -17.90 -15.73
C SER A 6 0.10 -18.18 -14.23
N PRO A 7 1.27 -18.01 -13.57
CA PRO A 7 1.40 -18.28 -12.16
C PRO A 7 0.38 -17.44 -11.37
N GLU A 8 -0.32 -18.07 -10.42
CA GLU A 8 -1.23 -17.36 -9.52
C GLU A 8 -0.42 -16.44 -8.60
N LEU A 9 -0.40 -15.15 -8.92
CA LEU A 9 0.15 -14.11 -8.06
C LEU A 9 -0.81 -13.87 -6.90
N LYS A 10 -0.61 -14.58 -5.78
CA LYS A 10 -1.31 -14.31 -4.53
C LYS A 10 -0.74 -13.06 -3.87
N GLN A 11 -1.55 -12.00 -3.81
CA GLN A 11 -1.21 -10.79 -3.07
C GLN A 11 -1.48 -11.03 -1.58
N GLN A 12 -0.45 -10.91 -0.75
CA GLN A 12 -0.58 -10.93 0.70
C GLN A 12 -0.46 -9.50 1.25
N ILE A 13 -1.40 -9.12 2.11
CA ILE A 13 -1.34 -7.84 2.82
C ILE A 13 -0.24 -7.95 3.89
N ILE A 14 0.80 -7.12 3.77
CA ILE A 14 1.94 -7.08 4.71
C ILE A 14 1.72 -6.12 5.89
N GLY A 15 0.77 -5.20 5.76
CA GLY A 15 0.40 -4.26 6.79
C GLY A 15 -0.76 -3.37 6.39
N LEU A 16 -1.40 -2.79 7.40
CA LEU A 16 -2.54 -1.91 7.28
C LEU A 16 -2.24 -0.60 8.03
N ALA A 17 -2.60 0.52 7.41
CA ALA A 17 -2.43 1.84 7.96
C ALA A 17 -3.73 2.62 7.84
N GLU A 18 -4.05 3.37 8.88
CA GLU A 18 -5.20 4.26 8.91
C GLU A 18 -4.71 5.71 8.82
N VAL A 19 -5.30 6.49 7.90
CA VAL A 19 -4.99 7.91 7.73
C VAL A 19 -5.74 8.71 8.79
N ARG A 20 -5.02 9.56 9.54
CA ARG A 20 -5.62 10.40 10.58
C ARG A 20 -5.68 11.86 10.18
N ASP A 21 -4.57 12.38 9.66
CA ASP A 21 -4.43 13.79 9.29
C ASP A 21 -3.83 13.93 7.88
N VAL A 22 -4.12 15.03 7.19
CA VAL A 22 -3.56 15.32 5.87
C VAL A 22 -2.91 16.70 5.90
N PHE A 23 -1.64 16.76 5.52
CA PHE A 23 -0.84 17.99 5.46
C PHE A 23 -0.56 18.36 4.00
N LYS A 24 -0.37 19.66 3.72
CA LYS A 24 0.02 20.13 2.39
C LYS A 24 1.52 20.41 2.36
N SER A 25 2.22 19.83 1.39
CA SER A 25 3.62 20.09 1.08
C SER A 25 3.78 20.63 -0.33
N PRO A 26 4.57 21.70 -0.54
CA PRO A 26 4.75 22.30 -1.86
C PRO A 26 5.42 21.36 -2.88
N LYS A 27 6.22 20.37 -2.43
CA LYS A 27 6.93 19.43 -3.31
C LYS A 27 6.13 18.17 -3.65
N PHE A 28 5.28 17.72 -2.74
CA PHE A 28 4.62 16.40 -2.82
C PHE A 28 3.09 16.47 -2.82
N GLY A 29 2.49 17.66 -2.71
CA GLY A 29 1.05 17.83 -2.63
C GLY A 29 0.49 17.44 -1.26
N ALA A 30 -0.50 16.55 -1.23
CA ALA A 30 -1.09 16.07 0.02
C ALA A 30 -0.23 14.96 0.64
N ILE A 31 0.18 15.14 1.89
CA ILE A 31 0.88 14.15 2.70
C ILE A 31 -0.09 13.62 3.74
N ALA A 32 -0.42 12.33 3.67
CA ALA A 32 -1.20 11.65 4.69
C ALA A 32 -0.32 11.28 5.89
N GLY A 33 -0.69 11.78 7.08
CA GLY A 33 -0.23 11.27 8.36
C GLY A 33 -1.02 10.00 8.70
N CYS A 34 -0.35 8.85 8.63
CA CYS A 34 -0.95 7.54 8.85
C CYS A 34 -0.43 6.90 10.14
N MET A 35 -1.27 6.11 10.81
CA MET A 35 -0.86 5.21 11.89
C MET A 35 -0.92 3.77 11.39
N VAL A 36 0.13 2.98 11.60
CA VAL A 36 0.13 1.55 11.29
C VAL A 36 -0.71 0.84 12.34
N THR A 37 -1.78 0.18 11.91
CA THR A 37 -2.66 -0.59 12.80
C THR A 37 -2.19 -2.04 12.89
N GLU A 38 -1.73 -2.60 11.77
CA GLU A 38 -1.29 -4.00 11.68
C GLU A 38 -0.09 -4.17 10.75
N GLY A 39 0.78 -5.13 11.07
CA GLY A 39 1.89 -5.55 10.20
C GLY A 39 3.00 -4.51 10.05
N THR A 40 3.59 -4.43 8.86
CA THR A 40 4.73 -3.55 8.57
C THR A 40 4.63 -2.96 7.17
N ILE A 41 4.94 -1.67 7.06
CA ILE A 41 4.93 -0.95 5.79
C ILE A 41 6.34 -0.87 5.22
N LYS A 42 6.50 -1.25 3.95
CA LYS A 42 7.76 -1.17 3.19
C LYS A 42 7.61 -0.20 2.02
N ARG A 43 8.59 0.67 1.82
CA ARG A 43 8.54 1.80 0.86
C ARG A 43 8.32 1.39 -0.60
N HIS A 44 8.79 0.22 -1.01
CA HIS A 44 8.79 -0.21 -2.41
C HIS A 44 7.70 -1.24 -2.72
N ASN A 45 6.78 -1.48 -1.79
CA ASN A 45 5.68 -2.41 -1.98
C ASN A 45 4.49 -1.70 -2.63
N PRO A 46 3.70 -2.40 -3.47
CA PRO A 46 2.45 -1.87 -3.97
C PRO A 46 1.49 -1.64 -2.82
N ILE A 47 0.81 -0.48 -2.85
CA ILE A 47 -0.18 -0.09 -1.85
C ILE A 47 -1.56 0.01 -2.50
N ARG A 48 -2.61 -0.17 -1.70
CA ARG A 48 -3.99 0.06 -2.12
C ARG A 48 -4.65 0.99 -1.12
N VAL A 49 -5.10 2.16 -1.60
CA VAL A 49 -5.87 3.10 -0.80
C VAL A 49 -7.33 2.71 -0.90
N LEU A 50 -7.97 2.51 0.25
CA LEU A 50 -9.41 2.28 0.37
C LEU A 50 -10.03 3.57 0.91
N ALA A 51 -11.15 3.98 0.32
CA ALA A 51 -11.91 5.17 0.71
C ALA A 51 -13.10 4.81 1.59
#